data_AF-X1D5L4-F1
#
_entry.id   AF-X1D5L4-F1
#
_cell.length_a   1.000
_cell.length_b   1.000
_cell.length_c   1.000
_cell.angle_alpha   90.00
_cell.angle_beta   90.00
_cell.angle_gamma   90.00
#
_symmetry.space_group_name_H-M   'P 1'
#
loop_
_entity.id
_entity.type
_entity.pdbx_description
1 polymer ?
#
loop_
_entity_poly.entity_id
_entity_poly.type
_entity_poly.pdbx_seq_one_letter_code
_entity_poly.pdbx_strand_id
1 'polypeptide(L)' 'CLSTCNVKEARYCIAKALLNAYSGDLDNSIIFCGQNAFRITKIVSVKELINELIAEIEAF' A
#
# COMPACT_ATOMS: atom_id res chain seq x y z
N CYS A 1 -8.85 0.94 -14.88
CA CYS A 1 -7.96 -0.05 -15.55
C CYS A 1 -7.02 0.71 -16.50
N LEU A 2 -5.84 0.17 -16.83
CA LEU A 2 -4.89 0.83 -17.74
C LEU A 2 -5.48 0.91 -19.15
N SER A 3 -5.42 2.08 -19.78
CA SER A 3 -6.01 2.33 -21.10
C SER A 3 -5.44 1.44 -22.21
N THR A 4 -4.20 0.97 -22.04
CA THR A 4 -3.46 0.14 -23.01
C THR A 4 -3.52 -1.36 -22.69
N CYS A 5 -4.21 -1.78 -21.61
CA CYS A 5 -4.23 -3.18 -21.20
C CYS A 5 -5.25 -4.01 -22.00
N ASN A 6 -4.78 -5.05 -22.68
CA ASN A 6 -5.64 -6.09 -23.22
C ASN A 6 -5.76 -7.24 -22.22
N VAL A 7 -6.87 -7.27 -21.48
CA VAL A 7 -7.12 -8.25 -20.42
C VAL A 7 -7.15 -9.70 -20.93
N LYS A 8 -7.53 -9.94 -22.19
CA LYS A 8 -7.61 -11.29 -22.77
C LYS A 8 -6.23 -11.93 -22.94
N GLU A 9 -5.22 -11.13 -23.27
CA GLU A 9 -3.83 -11.57 -23.51
C GLU A 9 -2.93 -11.37 -22.28
N ALA A 10 -3.39 -10.60 -21.29
CA ALA A 10 -2.62 -10.28 -20.12
C ALA A 10 -2.41 -11.52 -19.23
N ARG A 11 -1.13 -11.88 -19.02
CA ARG A 11 -0.75 -12.95 -18.08
C ARG A 11 -1.04 -12.60 -16.61
N TYR A 12 -1.24 -11.31 -16.31
CA TYR A 12 -1.52 -10.81 -14.97
C TYR A 12 -2.33 -9.52 -15.04
N CYS A 13 -3.28 -9.37 -14.12
CA CYS A 13 -4.09 -8.16 -13.97
C CYS A 13 -3.85 -7.56 -12.59
N ILE A 14 -3.04 -6.48 -12.53
CA ILE A 14 -2.74 -5.78 -11.27
C ILE A 14 -4.01 -5.23 -10.60
N ALA A 15 -4.97 -4.73 -11.38
CA ALA A 15 -6.22 -4.23 -10.85
C ALA A 15 -7.03 -5.32 -10.13
N LYS A 16 -7.03 -6.55 -10.66
CA LYS A 16 -7.68 -7.70 -10.01
C LYS A 16 -6.99 -8.04 -8.68
N ALA A 17 -5.66 -8.10 -8.67
CA ALA A 17 -4.90 -8.40 -7.45
C ALA A 17 -5.09 -7.33 -6.35
N LEU A 18 -5.18 -6.04 -6.74
CA LEU A 18 -5.49 -4.95 -5.82
C LEU A 18 -6.95 -5.01 -5.31
N LEU A 19 -7.91 -5.41 -6.15
CA LEU A 19 -9.29 -5.64 -5.73
C LEU A 19 -9.41 -6.82 -4.77
N ASN A 20 -8.63 -7.89 -4.99
CA ASN A 20 -8.53 -9.02 -4.07
C ASN A 20 -7.97 -8.56 -2.71
N ALA A 21 -6.92 -7.73 -2.69
CA ALA A 21 -6.39 -7.13 -1.46
C ALA A 21 -7.47 -6.34 -0.71
N TYR A 22 -8.22 -5.48 -1.42
CA TYR A 22 -9.34 -4.73 -0.84
C TYR A 22 -10.43 -5.64 -0.25
N SER A 23 -10.69 -6.77 -0.89
CA SER A 23 -11.71 -7.74 -0.45
C SER A 23 -11.21 -8.69 0.65
N GLY A 24 -9.93 -8.63 1.03
CA GLY A 24 -9.33 -9.49 2.05
C GLY A 24 -8.85 -10.86 1.56
N ASP A 25 -8.84 -11.12 0.25
CA ASP A 25 -8.30 -12.36 -0.35
C ASP A 25 -6.77 -12.27 -0.47
N LEU A 26 -6.07 -12.53 0.63
CA LEU A 26 -4.62 -12.37 0.72
C LEU A 26 -3.86 -13.30 -0.23
N ASP A 27 -4.35 -14.53 -0.42
CA ASP A 27 -3.70 -15.57 -1.22
C ASP A 27 -3.63 -15.21 -2.71
N ASN A 28 -4.61 -14.44 -3.21
CA ASN A 28 -4.67 -14.01 -4.61
C ASN A 28 -4.43 -12.50 -4.79
N SER A 29 -3.82 -11.85 -3.80
CA SER A 29 -3.60 -10.40 -3.81
C SER A 29 -2.15 -10.00 -3.96
N ILE A 30 -1.95 -8.69 -4.14
CA ILE A 30 -0.64 -8.05 -3.99
C ILE A 30 -0.79 -6.85 -3.06
N ILE A 31 0.06 -6.80 -2.03
CA ILE A 31 0.08 -5.71 -1.06
C ILE A 31 1.44 -5.02 -1.16
N PHE A 32 1.42 -3.72 -1.46
CA PHE A 32 2.63 -2.92 -1.47
C PHE A 32 2.92 -2.40 -0.06
N CYS A 33 4.14 -2.66 0.43
CA CYS A 33 4.63 -2.10 1.68
C CYS A 33 6.13 -1.81 1.58
N GLY A 34 6.61 -0.81 2.32
CA GLY A 34 8.04 -0.52 2.40
C GLY A 34 8.81 -1.58 3.19
N GLN A 35 10.13 -1.63 3.01
CA GLN A 35 11.04 -2.57 3.70
C GLN A 35 10.94 -2.55 5.25
N ASN A 36 10.52 -1.42 5.82
CA ASN A 36 10.40 -1.21 7.26
C ASN A 36 8.98 -1.41 7.80
N ALA A 37 8.04 -1.91 7.00
CA ALA A 37 6.63 -2.05 7.40
C ALA A 37 6.44 -2.89 8.67
N PHE A 38 7.32 -3.88 8.89
CA PHE A 38 7.32 -4.73 10.10
C PHE A 38 7.52 -3.93 11.41
N ARG A 39 8.03 -2.70 11.35
CA ARG A 39 8.24 -1.83 12.52
C ARG A 39 6.97 -1.12 12.97
N ILE A 40 5.89 -1.15 12.17
CA ILE A 40 4.64 -0.44 12.47
C ILE A 40 3.83 -1.28 13.46
N THR A 41 3.48 -0.70 14.61
CA THR A 41 2.75 -1.37 15.70
C THR A 41 1.40 -0.75 16.03
N LYS A 42 1.07 0.40 15.43
CA LYS A 42 -0.17 1.14 15.66
C LYS A 42 -0.63 1.85 14.39
N ILE A 43 -1.94 2.02 14.26
CA ILE A 43 -2.55 2.92 13.29
C ILE A 43 -2.59 4.32 13.91
N VAL A 44 -2.19 5.34 13.16
CA VAL A 44 -2.18 6.74 13.61
C VAL A 44 -2.86 7.62 12.56
N SER A 45 -3.35 8.79 12.99
CA SER A 45 -3.84 9.77 12.03
C SER A 45 -2.69 10.40 11.23
N VAL A 46 -2.99 10.87 10.02
CA VAL A 46 -2.00 11.59 9.20
C VAL A 46 -1.45 12.83 9.92
N LYS A 47 -2.32 13.55 10.65
CA LYS A 47 -1.94 14.75 11.39
C LYS A 47 -0.91 14.44 12.49
N GLU A 48 -1.12 13.38 13.25
CA GLU A 48 -0.17 12.95 14.30
C GLU A 48 1.16 12.52 13.68
N LEU A 49 1.13 11.69 12.63
CA LEU A 49 2.34 11.20 11.98
C LEU A 49 3.21 12.33 11.42
N ILE A 50 2.60 13.30 10.72
CA ILE A 50 3.35 14.42 10.16
C ILE A 50 3.92 15.32 11.26
N ASN A 51 3.18 15.56 12.35
CA ASN A 51 3.67 16.35 13.48
C ASN A 51 4.86 15.67 14.19
N GLU A 52 4.80 14.34 14.37
CA GLU A 52 5.90 13.54 14.94
C GLU A 52 7.17 13.69 14.09
N LEU A 53 7.05 13.51 12.76
CA LEU A 53 8.18 13.63 11.84
C LEU A 53 8.79 15.05 11.82
N ILE A 54 7.96 16.10 11.87
CA ILE A 54 8.46 17.49 11.90
C ILE A 54 9.19 17.76 13.22
N ALA A 55 8.62 17.34 14.36
CA ALA A 55 9.24 17.54 15.67
C ALA A 55 10.59 16.80 15.78
N GLU A 56 10.72 15.61 15.22
CA GLU A 56 11.99 14.85 15.18
C GLU A 56 13.06 15.58 14.35
N ILE A 57 12.67 16.21 13.24
CA ILE A 57 13.59 16.97 12.38
C ILE A 57 14.04 18.28 13.06
N GLU A 58 13.13 18.98 13.74
CA GLU A 58 13.44 20.25 14.43
C GLU A 58 14.28 20.06 15.71
N ALA A 59 14.23 18.88 16.32
CA ALA A 59 15.05 18.52 17.47
C ALA A 59 16.50 18.14 17.11
N PHE A 60 16.81 18.04 15.80
CA PHE A 60 18.11 17.71 15.24
C PHE A 60 18.97 18.97 15.00
#